data_AF-A0A5R9NLZ7-F1
#
_entry.id   AF-A0A5R9NLZ7-F1
#
_cell.length_a   1.000
_cell.length_b   1.000
_cell.length_c   1.000
_cell.angle_alpha   90.00
_cell.angle_beta   90.00
_cell.angle_gamma   90.00
#
_symmetry.space_group_name_H-M   'P 1'
#
loop_
_entity.id
_entity.type
_entity.pdbx_description
1 polymer ?
#
loop_
_entity_poly.entity_id
_entity_poly.type
_entity_poly.pdbx_seq_one_letter_code
_entity_poly.pdbx_strand_id
1 'polypeptide(L)'
;MNMQTLNRAFNPCKEDQLAKETRAEELRFRKVRQDEGKAGEWKPAADLWFAVKAAPGSQRSPSAPVSDDRPPCLSLIERNLSNAGFESFMPTYRIVVKHHRNKKLIERRFPIFTGYVFVNLPTQLFVSVEAVEGVGKLLKYRRAYGDAPEPFSFPQEVIDRLRYMVWEEDQKYLLEKALRMRQEEVDREIVEIKKAASRTSRRIRNAQYSELAGGLNRSLRAPSSRALVMQTMEQLLKLG
;
A
#
# COMPACT_ATOMS: atom_id res chain seq x y z
N MET A 1 1.67 31.22 13.77
CA MET A 1 1.31 29.79 13.80
C MET A 1 0.27 29.59 14.89
N ASN A 2 -0.96 29.22 14.54
CA ASN A 2 -2.07 29.09 15.48
C ASN A 2 -2.08 27.69 16.11
N MET A 3 -2.00 27.62 17.44
CA MET A 3 -1.95 26.39 18.26
C MET A 3 -3.26 25.58 18.28
N GLN A 4 -4.27 25.94 17.48
CA GLN A 4 -5.61 25.33 17.53
C GLN A 4 -5.86 24.25 16.46
N THR A 5 -4.99 24.07 15.47
CA THR A 5 -5.19 23.05 14.41
C THR A 5 -4.58 21.68 14.73
N LEU A 6 -3.79 21.54 15.80
CA LEU A 6 -3.21 20.25 16.20
C LEU A 6 -4.19 19.36 16.98
N ASN A 7 -5.23 19.93 17.61
CA ASN A 7 -6.20 19.16 18.41
C ASN A 7 -7.35 18.55 17.59
N ARG A 8 -7.35 18.70 16.26
CA ARG A 8 -8.42 18.16 15.39
C ARG A 8 -8.08 16.82 14.72
N ALA A 9 -6.83 16.36 14.83
CA ALA A 9 -6.32 15.21 14.07
C ALA A 9 -6.08 13.93 14.90
N PHE A 10 -6.23 13.96 16.22
CA PHE A 10 -6.16 12.78 17.08
C PHE A 10 -7.36 12.83 18.02
N ASN A 11 -8.39 12.02 17.73
CA ASN A 11 -9.48 11.75 18.65
C ASN A 11 -9.17 10.40 19.33
N PRO A 12 -8.43 10.38 20.45
CA PRO A 12 -8.05 9.13 21.13
C PRO A 12 -9.27 8.28 21.50
N CYS A 13 -10.42 8.91 21.75
CA CYS A 13 -11.68 8.20 22.00
C CYS A 13 -12.17 7.34 20.82
N LYS A 14 -11.86 7.68 19.56
CA LYS A 14 -12.29 6.87 18.41
C LYS A 14 -11.41 5.65 18.19
N GLU A 15 -10.11 5.78 18.44
CA GLU A 15 -9.17 4.64 18.37
C GLU A 15 -9.37 3.68 19.55
N ASP A 16 -9.63 4.21 20.75
CA ASP A 16 -9.98 3.39 21.92
C ASP A 16 -11.31 2.65 21.72
N GLN A 17 -12.26 3.25 21.01
CA GLN A 17 -13.51 2.58 20.61
C GLN A 17 -13.24 1.47 19.59
N LEU A 18 -12.45 1.75 18.55
CA LEU A 18 -12.08 0.75 17.54
C LEU A 18 -11.29 -0.43 18.13
N ALA A 19 -10.37 -0.16 19.06
CA ALA A 19 -9.58 -1.16 19.78
C ALA A 19 -10.43 -1.98 20.77
N LYS A 20 -11.45 -1.36 21.38
CA LYS A 20 -12.44 -2.08 22.21
C LYS A 20 -13.38 -2.91 21.36
N GLU A 21 -13.75 -2.43 20.18
CA GLU A 21 -14.56 -3.16 19.20
C GLU A 21 -13.82 -4.36 18.64
N THR A 22 -12.56 -4.22 18.22
CA THR A 22 -11.73 -5.34 17.75
C THR A 22 -11.48 -6.37 18.86
N ARG A 23 -11.24 -5.92 20.09
CA ARG A 23 -11.08 -6.82 21.25
C ARG A 23 -12.40 -7.51 21.64
N ALA A 24 -13.53 -6.83 21.48
CA ALA A 24 -14.85 -7.40 21.69
C ALA A 24 -15.20 -8.41 20.59
N GLU A 25 -14.77 -8.17 19.36
CA GLU A 25 -14.92 -9.08 18.22
C GLU A 25 -14.03 -10.31 18.38
N GLU A 26 -12.79 -10.15 18.85
CA GLU A 26 -11.88 -11.25 19.23
C GLU A 26 -12.48 -12.10 20.38
N LEU A 27 -13.08 -11.46 21.38
CA LEU A 27 -13.75 -12.17 22.49
C LEU A 27 -15.05 -12.86 22.04
N ARG A 28 -15.79 -12.28 21.09
CA ARG A 28 -16.95 -12.93 20.46
C ARG A 28 -16.52 -14.13 19.63
N PHE A 29 -15.46 -14.01 18.85
CA PHE A 29 -14.86 -15.11 18.11
C PHE A 29 -14.43 -16.26 19.04
N ARG A 30 -13.80 -15.95 20.18
CA ARG A 30 -13.45 -16.94 21.22
C ARG A 30 -14.65 -17.58 21.90
N LYS A 31 -15.73 -16.81 22.15
CA LYS A 31 -16.95 -17.33 22.79
C LYS A 31 -17.80 -18.19 21.86
N VAL A 32 -17.94 -17.82 20.59
CA VAL A 32 -18.72 -18.59 19.60
C VAL A 32 -18.11 -19.99 19.38
N ARG A 33 -16.81 -20.15 19.63
CA ARG A 33 -16.07 -21.39 19.39
C ARG A 33 -15.63 -22.14 20.66
N GLN A 34 -16.11 -21.75 21.84
CA GLN A 34 -15.80 -22.44 23.10
C GLN A 34 -16.32 -23.90 23.14
N ASP A 35 -17.27 -24.23 22.27
CA ASP A 35 -17.82 -25.58 22.12
C ASP A 35 -17.16 -26.41 21.00
N GLU A 36 -16.31 -25.81 20.16
CA GLU A 36 -15.52 -26.51 19.12
C GLU A 36 -14.33 -27.21 19.78
N GLY A 37 -14.59 -28.36 20.41
CA GLY A 37 -13.55 -29.14 21.10
C GLY A 37 -14.00 -29.87 22.36
N LYS A 38 -15.29 -29.82 22.73
CA LYS A 38 -15.82 -30.70 23.78
C LYS A 38 -15.70 -32.16 23.32
N ALA A 39 -14.76 -32.87 23.93
CA ALA A 39 -14.52 -34.29 23.73
C ALA A 39 -15.83 -35.09 23.92
N GLY A 40 -16.39 -35.61 22.82
CA GLY A 40 -17.56 -36.49 22.87
C GLY A 40 -18.47 -36.42 21.65
N GLU A 41 -18.47 -35.32 20.89
CA GLU A 41 -19.32 -35.19 19.69
C GLU A 41 -18.45 -35.01 18.44
N TRP A 42 -18.07 -36.14 17.82
CA TRP A 42 -17.37 -36.14 16.53
C TRP A 42 -18.32 -35.65 15.43
N LYS A 43 -18.21 -34.36 15.07
CA LYS A 43 -18.87 -33.79 13.89
C LYS A 43 -17.89 -33.80 12.71
N PRO A 44 -18.01 -34.72 11.74
CA PRO A 44 -17.11 -34.82 10.58
C PRO A 44 -17.31 -33.69 9.54
N ALA A 45 -18.10 -32.67 9.87
CA ALA A 45 -18.32 -31.47 9.05
C ALA A 45 -17.39 -30.31 9.44
N ALA A 46 -16.45 -30.52 10.38
CA ALA A 46 -15.47 -29.52 10.78
C ALA A 46 -14.27 -29.52 9.81
N ASP A 47 -14.18 -28.45 9.03
CA ASP A 47 -13.08 -27.95 8.21
C ASP A 47 -11.67 -28.49 8.60
N LEU A 48 -11.25 -29.59 7.96
CA LEU A 48 -9.88 -30.09 8.10
C LEU A 48 -8.99 -29.40 7.07
N TRP A 49 -7.94 -28.75 7.57
CA TRP A 49 -6.97 -28.07 6.72
C TRP A 49 -5.83 -28.98 6.35
N PHE A 50 -5.49 -29.03 5.07
CA PHE A 50 -4.37 -29.82 4.57
C PHE A 50 -3.36 -28.91 3.88
N ALA A 51 -2.07 -29.21 4.04
CA ALA A 51 -1.03 -28.56 3.24
C ALA A 51 -0.88 -29.27 1.90
N VAL A 52 -0.88 -28.48 0.85
CA VAL A 52 -0.73 -28.91 -0.53
C VAL A 52 0.58 -28.34 -1.06
N LYS A 53 1.40 -29.19 -1.69
CA LYS A 53 2.60 -28.75 -2.37
C LYS A 53 2.20 -28.04 -3.66
N ALA A 54 2.58 -26.78 -3.80
CA ALA A 54 2.38 -25.99 -4.99
C ALA A 54 3.42 -26.33 -6.07
N ALA A 55 3.00 -26.33 -7.33
CA ALA A 55 3.89 -26.49 -8.47
C ALA A 55 4.86 -25.29 -8.56
N PRO A 56 6.11 -25.48 -9.01
CA PRO A 56 7.06 -24.39 -9.17
C PRO A 56 6.47 -23.26 -10.02
N GLY A 57 6.50 -22.02 -9.51
CA GLY A 57 5.97 -20.84 -10.21
C GLY A 57 4.47 -20.59 -10.06
N SER A 58 3.67 -21.53 -9.57
CA SER A 58 2.21 -21.37 -9.39
C SER A 58 1.84 -20.38 -8.27
N GLN A 59 2.72 -20.19 -7.29
CA GLN A 59 2.54 -19.22 -6.19
C GLN A 59 2.92 -17.77 -6.58
N ARG A 60 3.33 -17.53 -7.82
CA ARG A 60 3.70 -16.17 -8.26
C ARG A 60 2.46 -15.30 -8.27
N SER A 61 2.50 -14.24 -7.46
CA SER A 61 1.50 -13.18 -7.51
C SER A 61 1.94 -12.12 -8.53
N PRO A 62 1.05 -11.63 -9.40
CA PRO A 62 1.35 -10.51 -10.29
C PRO A 62 1.83 -9.30 -9.48
N SER A 63 2.88 -8.63 -9.95
CA SER A 63 3.32 -7.36 -9.34
C SER A 63 2.33 -6.27 -9.71
N ALA A 64 1.79 -5.58 -8.70
CA ALA A 64 0.87 -4.46 -8.89
C ALA A 64 1.59 -3.12 -8.62
N PRO A 65 1.30 -2.05 -9.36
CA PRO A 65 1.76 -0.73 -8.98
C PRO A 65 1.08 -0.30 -7.67
N VAL A 66 1.79 0.39 -6.79
CA VAL A 66 1.28 0.82 -5.47
C VAL A 66 0.05 1.73 -5.56
N SER A 67 -0.10 2.45 -6.68
CA SER A 67 -1.22 3.36 -6.93
C SER A 67 -2.48 2.65 -7.42
N ASP A 68 -2.49 1.32 -7.49
CA ASP A 68 -3.65 0.57 -7.93
C ASP A 68 -4.54 0.24 -6.74
N ASP A 69 -5.77 0.76 -6.73
CA ASP A 69 -6.79 0.45 -5.71
C ASP A 69 -7.46 -0.91 -5.95
N ARG A 70 -6.97 -1.68 -6.93
CA ARG A 70 -7.47 -3.02 -7.22
C ARG A 70 -7.20 -3.97 -6.04
N PRO A 71 -8.12 -4.92 -5.77
CA PRO A 71 -7.89 -5.97 -4.78
C PRO A 71 -6.59 -6.72 -5.13
N PRO A 72 -5.85 -7.19 -4.11
CA PRO A 72 -4.56 -7.84 -4.31
C PRO A 72 -4.72 -8.97 -5.33
N CYS A 73 -3.94 -8.92 -6.40
CA CYS A 73 -3.97 -9.94 -7.43
C CYS A 73 -3.65 -11.30 -6.79
N LEU A 74 -4.65 -12.19 -6.75
CA LEU A 74 -4.50 -13.56 -6.29
C LEU A 74 -3.41 -14.26 -7.09
N SER A 75 -2.70 -15.18 -6.44
CA SER A 75 -1.76 -16.05 -7.14
C SER A 75 -2.51 -17.01 -8.07
N LEU A 76 -1.79 -17.57 -9.05
CA LEU A 76 -2.37 -18.50 -10.02
C LEU A 76 -2.99 -19.71 -9.31
N ILE A 77 -2.32 -20.25 -8.29
CA ILE A 77 -2.84 -21.37 -7.50
C ILE A 77 -4.09 -21.02 -6.69
N GLU A 78 -4.14 -19.86 -6.02
CA GLU A 78 -5.33 -19.42 -5.28
C GLU A 78 -6.52 -19.22 -6.23
N ARG A 79 -6.27 -18.66 -7.42
CA ARG A 79 -7.30 -18.50 -8.45
C ARG A 79 -7.82 -19.85 -8.94
N ASN A 80 -6.94 -20.80 -9.21
CA ASN A 80 -7.34 -22.11 -9.71
C ASN A 80 -8.09 -22.93 -8.65
N LEU A 81 -7.64 -22.89 -7.39
CA LEU A 81 -8.33 -23.53 -6.27
C LEU A 81 -9.70 -22.91 -6.02
N SER A 82 -9.80 -21.57 -6.08
CA SER A 82 -11.07 -20.86 -5.95
C SER A 82 -12.03 -21.18 -7.10
N ASN A 83 -11.53 -21.25 -8.34
CA ASN A 83 -12.33 -21.65 -9.51
C ASN A 83 -12.85 -23.09 -9.39
N ALA A 84 -12.10 -23.98 -8.73
CA ALA A 84 -12.51 -25.34 -8.45
C ALA A 84 -13.47 -25.46 -7.25
N GLY A 85 -13.77 -24.35 -6.57
CA GLY A 85 -14.71 -24.31 -5.44
C GLY A 85 -14.09 -24.69 -4.08
N PHE A 86 -12.76 -24.73 -3.98
CA PHE A 86 -12.07 -25.02 -2.72
C PHE A 86 -11.72 -23.75 -1.96
N GLU A 87 -11.88 -23.77 -0.64
CA GLU A 87 -11.37 -22.71 0.22
C GLU A 87 -9.86 -22.91 0.41
N SER A 88 -9.07 -21.98 -0.12
CA SER A 88 -7.62 -21.99 -0.02
C SER A 88 -7.11 -20.82 0.81
N PHE A 89 -6.10 -21.07 1.63
CA PHE A 89 -5.39 -20.06 2.39
C PHE A 89 -3.89 -20.15 2.12
N MET A 90 -3.33 -19.10 1.55
CA MET A 90 -1.91 -18.94 1.36
C MET A 90 -1.41 -17.75 2.19
N PRO A 91 -0.69 -17.99 3.30
CA PRO A 91 -0.07 -16.93 4.07
C PRO A 91 0.95 -16.17 3.22
N THR A 92 0.82 -14.85 3.16
CA THR A 92 1.69 -13.99 2.35
C THR A 92 2.02 -12.70 3.06
N TYR A 93 3.19 -12.15 2.77
CA TYR A 93 3.60 -10.81 3.19
C TYR A 93 3.84 -9.93 1.97
N ARG A 94 3.78 -8.61 2.15
CA ARG A 94 3.96 -7.61 1.09
C ARG A 94 5.26 -6.85 1.28
N ILE A 95 5.98 -6.63 0.18
CA ILE A 95 7.15 -5.76 0.13
C ILE A 95 6.93 -4.69 -0.94
N VAL A 96 7.20 -3.44 -0.59
CA VAL A 96 7.26 -2.33 -1.53
C VAL A 96 8.70 -2.16 -2.02
N VAL A 97 8.92 -2.40 -3.30
CA VAL A 97 10.22 -2.25 -3.93
C VAL A 97 10.19 -1.07 -4.89
N LYS A 98 11.15 -0.14 -4.74
CA LYS A 98 11.34 0.93 -5.71
C LYS A 98 12.11 0.41 -6.92
N HIS A 99 11.51 0.47 -8.10
CA HIS A 99 12.18 0.08 -9.33
C HIS A 99 13.42 0.96 -9.59
N HIS A 100 14.60 0.36 -9.80
CA HIS A 100 15.84 1.11 -9.92
C HIS A 100 15.85 2.11 -11.10
N ARG A 101 15.36 1.68 -12.28
CA ARG A 101 15.24 2.50 -13.52
C ARG A 101 14.08 3.49 -13.47
N ASN A 102 12.84 2.98 -13.39
CA ASN A 102 11.64 3.82 -13.50
C ASN A 102 11.27 4.57 -12.22
N LYS A 103 11.95 4.30 -11.09
CA LYS A 103 11.68 4.84 -9.75
C LYS A 103 10.25 4.66 -9.23
N LYS A 104 9.39 3.95 -9.96
CA LYS A 104 8.03 3.56 -9.57
C LYS A 104 8.10 2.60 -8.38
N LEU A 105 7.20 2.79 -7.43
CA LEU A 105 7.01 1.86 -6.31
C LEU A 105 6.15 0.69 -6.80
N ILE A 106 6.66 -0.52 -6.61
CA ILE A 106 6.00 -1.76 -7.01
C ILE A 106 5.71 -2.54 -5.73
N GLU A 107 4.45 -2.91 -5.54
CA GLU A 107 4.03 -3.83 -4.49
C GLU A 107 4.23 -5.27 -4.99
N ARG A 108 4.90 -6.08 -4.16
CA ARG A 108 5.09 -7.50 -4.42
C ARG A 108 4.59 -8.31 -3.23
N ARG A 109 3.79 -9.34 -3.52
CA ARG A 109 3.28 -10.29 -2.54
C ARG A 109 4.11 -11.57 -2.63
N PHE A 110 4.66 -12.01 -1.50
CA PHE A 110 5.47 -13.21 -1.39
C PHE A 110 4.82 -14.21 -0.43
N PRO A 111 4.81 -15.51 -0.75
CA PRO A 111 4.36 -16.54 0.17
C PRO A 111 5.33 -16.67 1.35
N ILE A 112 4.78 -16.79 2.56
CA ILE A 112 5.57 -17.12 3.76
C ILE A 112 6.10 -18.54 3.63
N PHE A 113 5.22 -19.47 3.23
CA PHE A 113 5.58 -20.87 2.99
C PHE A 113 5.75 -21.12 1.49
N THR A 114 7.00 -21.01 1.02
CA THR A 114 7.33 -21.28 -0.37
C THR A 114 7.09 -22.76 -0.70
N GLY A 115 6.31 -23.01 -1.75
CA GLY A 115 5.94 -24.35 -2.19
C GLY A 115 4.77 -24.99 -1.44
N TYR A 116 4.16 -24.33 -0.45
CA TYR A 116 2.99 -24.87 0.26
C TYR A 116 1.80 -23.91 0.31
N VAL A 117 0.60 -24.46 0.19
CA VAL A 117 -0.67 -23.75 0.34
C VAL A 117 -1.60 -24.59 1.22
N PHE A 118 -2.39 -23.95 2.08
CA PHE A 118 -3.37 -24.65 2.91
C PHE A 118 -4.73 -24.67 2.21
N VAL A 119 -5.40 -25.81 2.24
CA VAL A 119 -6.72 -25.98 1.63
C VAL A 119 -7.63 -26.66 2.63
N ASN A 120 -8.84 -26.15 2.78
CA ASN A 120 -9.89 -26.76 3.57
C ASN A 120 -10.55 -27.86 2.72
N LEU A 121 -10.49 -29.11 3.19
CA LEU A 121 -11.02 -30.24 2.46
C LEU A 121 -11.76 -31.22 3.37
N PRO A 122 -12.91 -31.75 2.93
CA PRO A 122 -13.38 -33.01 3.47
C PRO A 122 -12.45 -34.13 3.00
N THR A 123 -12.21 -35.13 3.85
CA THR A 123 -11.27 -36.25 3.65
C THR A 123 -11.49 -37.10 2.39
N GLN A 124 -12.57 -36.87 1.64
CA GLN A 124 -12.92 -37.63 0.43
C GLN A 124 -12.48 -36.96 -0.88
N LEU A 125 -12.03 -35.69 -0.87
CA LEU A 125 -11.78 -34.90 -2.09
C LEU A 125 -10.31 -34.75 -2.49
N PHE A 126 -9.40 -35.56 -1.94
CA PHE A 126 -7.96 -35.42 -2.20
C PHE A 126 -7.57 -35.53 -3.69
N VAL A 127 -8.19 -36.46 -4.42
CA VAL A 127 -7.89 -36.67 -5.85
C VAL A 127 -8.30 -35.45 -6.69
N SER A 128 -9.45 -34.86 -6.37
CA SER A 128 -9.96 -33.67 -7.08
C SER A 128 -9.05 -32.45 -6.90
N VAL A 129 -8.41 -32.32 -5.74
CA VAL A 129 -7.48 -31.22 -5.46
C VAL A 129 -6.14 -31.43 -6.15
N GLU A 130 -5.64 -32.67 -6.16
CA GLU A 130 -4.40 -33.01 -6.89
C GLU A 130 -4.56 -32.82 -8.40
N ALA A 131 -5.78 -32.89 -8.94
CA ALA A 131 -6.06 -32.61 -10.35
C ALA A 131 -6.06 -31.11 -10.71
N VAL A 132 -6.06 -30.19 -9.73
CA VAL A 132 -6.09 -28.74 -9.99
C VAL A 132 -4.74 -28.27 -10.56
N GLU A 133 -4.78 -27.48 -11.63
CA GLU A 133 -3.58 -26.92 -12.23
C GLU A 133 -2.81 -26.04 -11.24
N GLY A 134 -1.53 -26.34 -11.06
CA GLY A 134 -0.66 -25.64 -10.10
C GLY A 134 -0.58 -26.33 -8.74
N VAL A 135 -1.41 -27.33 -8.48
CA VAL A 135 -1.25 -28.25 -7.35
C VAL A 135 -0.31 -29.40 -7.75
N GLY A 136 0.63 -29.75 -6.86
CA GLY A 136 1.54 -30.86 -7.05
C GLY A 136 1.07 -32.13 -6.34
N LYS A 137 1.26 -32.19 -5.03
CA LYS A 137 0.86 -33.35 -4.20
C LYS A 137 0.45 -32.89 -2.81
N LEU A 138 -0.45 -33.63 -2.17
CA LEU A 138 -0.76 -33.40 -0.76
C LEU A 138 0.44 -33.72 0.13
N LEU A 139 0.63 -32.94 1.20
CA LEU A 139 1.64 -33.24 2.21
C LEU A 139 1.20 -34.46 3.03
N LYS A 140 1.95 -35.55 2.89
CA LYS A 140 1.72 -36.80 3.63
C LYS A 140 2.88 -37.04 4.59
N TYR A 141 2.55 -37.44 5.82
CA TYR A 141 3.54 -37.83 6.82
C TYR A 141 3.61 -39.35 6.87
N ARG A 142 4.84 -39.90 6.84
CA ARG A 142 5.06 -41.34 7.05
C ARG A 142 5.45 -41.55 8.52
N ARG A 143 4.58 -42.18 9.32
CA ARG A 143 4.99 -42.69 10.63
C ARG A 143 5.99 -43.82 10.42
N ALA A 144 7.05 -43.85 11.24
CA ALA A 144 8.10 -44.86 11.16
C ALA A 144 7.61 -46.32 11.30
N TYR A 145 6.39 -46.52 11.80
CA TYR A 145 5.80 -47.83 12.10
C TYR A 145 4.48 -48.11 11.34
N GLY A 146 4.07 -47.25 10.40
CA GLY A 146 2.80 -47.35 9.67
C GLY A 146 2.99 -47.62 8.17
N ASP A 147 2.16 -48.50 7.62
CA ASP A 147 2.28 -49.05 6.27
C ASP A 147 1.74 -48.10 5.16
N ALA A 148 1.01 -47.04 5.54
CA ALA A 148 0.47 -46.04 4.60
C ALA A 148 0.79 -44.59 5.02
N PRO A 149 1.20 -43.71 4.08
CA PRO A 149 1.43 -42.31 4.36
C PRO A 149 0.09 -41.57 4.53
N GLU A 150 -0.18 -41.09 5.74
CA GLU A 150 -1.40 -40.35 6.07
C GLU A 150 -1.27 -38.85 5.71
N PRO A 151 -2.30 -38.23 5.11
CA PRO A 151 -2.40 -36.78 4.97
C PRO A 151 -2.21 -36.08 6.31
N PHE A 152 -1.33 -35.08 6.37
CA PHE A 152 -1.17 -34.29 7.58
C PHE A 152 -2.26 -33.22 7.66
N SER A 153 -3.17 -33.35 8.63
CA SER A 153 -4.21 -32.36 8.91
C SER A 153 -3.70 -31.32 9.91
N PHE A 154 -3.95 -30.05 9.62
CA PHE A 154 -3.72 -28.93 10.51
C PHE A 154 -5.01 -28.61 11.26
N PRO A 155 -4.94 -28.37 12.59
CA PRO A 155 -6.09 -27.89 13.33
C PRO A 155 -6.44 -26.46 12.87
N GLN A 156 -7.73 -26.15 12.81
CA GLN A 156 -8.27 -24.84 12.45
C GLN A 156 -7.59 -23.71 13.23
N GLU A 157 -7.34 -23.91 14.53
CA GLU A 157 -6.69 -22.93 15.41
C GLU A 157 -5.33 -22.45 14.90
N VAL A 158 -4.55 -23.34 14.28
CA VAL A 158 -3.22 -22.98 13.74
C VAL A 158 -3.39 -22.12 12.50
N ILE A 159 -4.35 -22.45 11.64
CA ILE A 159 -4.67 -21.67 10.45
C ILE A 159 -5.20 -20.30 10.84
N ASP A 160 -6.04 -20.22 11.87
CA ASP A 160 -6.58 -18.96 12.36
C ASP A 160 -5.50 -18.06 12.98
N ARG A 161 -4.53 -18.63 13.72
CA ARG A 161 -3.36 -17.88 14.18
C ARG A 161 -2.55 -17.32 13.02
N LEU A 162 -2.32 -18.12 11.98
CA LEU A 162 -1.63 -17.66 10.77
C LEU A 162 -2.42 -16.56 10.06
N ARG A 163 -3.75 -16.70 9.95
CA ARG A 163 -4.64 -15.67 9.39
C ARG A 163 -4.54 -14.36 10.18
N TYR A 164 -4.58 -14.44 11.50
CA TYR A 164 -4.46 -13.28 12.37
C TYR A 164 -3.12 -12.56 12.20
N MET A 165 -1.99 -13.29 12.15
CA MET A 165 -0.67 -12.68 11.93
C MET A 165 -0.57 -11.99 10.56
N VAL A 166 -1.05 -12.63 9.49
CA VAL A 166 -1.09 -12.03 8.15
C VAL A 166 -1.95 -10.77 8.14
N TRP A 167 -3.09 -10.81 8.83
CA TRP A 167 -3.98 -9.65 8.95
C TRP A 167 -3.30 -8.49 9.68
N GLU A 168 -2.60 -8.74 10.79
CA GLU A 168 -1.85 -7.70 11.51
C GLU A 168 -0.78 -7.03 10.64
N GLU A 169 -0.04 -7.82 9.85
CA GLU A 169 0.95 -7.29 8.89
C GLU A 169 0.29 -6.45 7.80
N ASP A 170 -0.82 -6.92 7.25
CA ASP A 170 -1.58 -6.17 6.25
C ASP A 170 -2.16 -4.86 6.84
N GLN A 171 -2.63 -4.85 8.08
CA GLN A 171 -3.09 -3.61 8.75
C GLN A 171 -1.95 -2.61 8.97
N LYS A 172 -0.79 -3.07 9.45
CA LYS A 172 0.40 -2.23 9.60
C LYS A 172 0.80 -1.62 8.26
N TYR A 173 0.77 -2.42 7.19
CA TYR A 173 1.06 -1.97 5.84
C TYR A 173 0.10 -0.88 5.36
N LEU A 174 -1.20 -1.09 5.53
CA LEU A 174 -2.23 -0.12 5.12
C LEU A 174 -2.08 1.20 5.88
N LEU A 175 -1.78 1.16 7.17
CA LEU A 175 -1.51 2.34 7.98
C LEU A 175 -0.27 3.10 7.48
N GLU A 176 0.84 2.40 7.24
CA GLU A 176 2.06 3.02 6.72
C GLU A 176 1.84 3.64 5.34
N LYS A 177 1.09 2.96 4.46
CA LYS A 177 0.71 3.46 3.15
C LYS A 177 -0.12 4.74 3.27
N ALA A 178 -1.11 4.78 4.15
CA ALA A 178 -1.93 5.97 4.40
C ALA A 178 -1.10 7.16 4.91
N LEU A 179 -0.20 6.92 5.87
CA LEU A 179 0.71 7.95 6.37
C LEU A 179 1.63 8.49 5.27
N ARG A 180 2.16 7.60 4.42
CA ARG A 180 3.01 7.99 3.29
C ARG A 180 2.26 8.84 2.27
N MET A 181 1.04 8.44 1.87
CA MET A 181 0.22 9.23 0.96
C MET A 181 -0.07 10.62 1.53
N ARG A 182 -0.40 10.70 2.83
CA ARG A 182 -0.63 11.97 3.52
C ARG A 182 0.62 12.86 3.53
N GLN A 183 1.79 12.28 3.80
CA GLN A 183 3.04 13.03 3.77
C GLN A 183 3.37 13.54 2.37
N GLU A 184 3.15 12.72 1.34
CA GLU A 184 3.34 13.12 -0.06
C GLU A 184 2.39 14.26 -0.48
N GLU A 185 1.14 14.27 0.00
CA GLU A 185 0.20 15.38 -0.20
C GLU A 185 0.70 16.67 0.44
N VAL A 186 1.10 16.61 1.72
CA VAL A 186 1.64 17.76 2.45
C VAL A 186 2.90 18.31 1.79
N ASP A 187 3.81 17.43 1.36
CA ASP A 187 5.03 17.83 0.68
C ASP A 187 4.74 18.52 -0.66
N ARG A 188 3.73 18.05 -1.41
CA ARG A 188 3.27 18.71 -2.65
C ARG A 188 2.71 20.09 -2.37
N GLU A 189 1.87 20.25 -1.35
CA GLU A 189 1.32 21.54 -0.95
C GLU A 189 2.43 22.53 -0.55
N ILE A 190 3.41 22.08 0.26
CA ILE A 190 4.57 22.89 0.66
C ILE A 190 5.39 23.31 -0.57
N VAL A 191 5.60 22.41 -1.53
CA VAL A 191 6.32 22.71 -2.77
C VAL A 191 5.56 23.75 -3.61
N GLU A 192 4.24 23.62 -3.75
CA GLU A 192 3.43 24.59 -4.48
C GLU A 192 3.39 25.96 -3.79
N ILE A 193 3.28 26.01 -2.47
CA ILE A 193 3.39 27.26 -1.70
C ILE A 193 4.77 27.91 -1.92
N LYS A 194 5.85 27.13 -1.86
CA LYS A 194 7.22 27.64 -2.12
C LYS A 194 7.38 28.15 -3.55
N LYS A 195 6.82 27.45 -4.54
CA LYS A 195 6.82 27.91 -5.95
C LYS A 195 6.00 29.18 -6.12
N ALA A 196 4.83 29.28 -5.51
CA ALA A 196 3.98 30.47 -5.54
C ALA A 196 4.69 31.66 -4.90
N ALA A 197 5.29 31.49 -3.71
CA ALA A 197 6.10 32.50 -3.06
C ALA A 197 7.28 32.95 -3.96
N SER A 198 8.00 32.01 -4.58
CA SER A 198 9.08 32.32 -5.55
C SER A 198 8.59 33.11 -6.78
N ARG A 199 7.40 32.79 -7.31
CA ARG A 199 6.78 33.53 -8.43
C ARG A 199 6.40 34.95 -7.99
N THR A 200 5.82 35.11 -6.81
CA THR A 200 5.48 36.43 -6.23
C THR A 200 6.74 37.26 -5.98
N SER A 201 7.80 36.70 -5.41
CA SER A 201 9.07 37.40 -5.20
C SER A 201 9.76 37.79 -6.51
N ARG A 202 9.64 36.98 -7.58
CA ARG A 202 10.10 37.38 -8.93
C ARG A 202 9.28 38.53 -9.50
N ARG A 203 7.96 38.51 -9.30
CA ARG A 203 7.05 39.59 -9.74
C ARG A 203 7.36 40.92 -9.03
N ILE A 204 7.60 40.90 -7.73
CA ILE A 204 7.96 42.11 -6.95
C ILE A 204 9.31 42.68 -7.41
N ARG A 205 10.33 41.84 -7.60
CA ARG A 205 11.63 42.29 -8.12
C ARG A 205 11.49 42.91 -9.51
N ASN A 206 10.76 42.26 -10.42
CA ASN A 206 10.54 42.80 -11.77
C ASN A 206 9.73 44.10 -11.75
N ALA A 207 8.77 44.27 -10.84
CA ALA A 207 8.05 45.52 -10.66
C ALA A 207 8.95 46.64 -10.12
N GLN A 208 9.81 46.35 -9.14
CA GLN A 208 10.80 47.31 -8.62
C GLN A 208 11.79 47.77 -9.71
N TYR A 209 12.22 46.87 -10.60
CA TYR A 209 13.03 47.26 -11.77
C TYR A 209 12.20 47.98 -12.84
N SER A 210 10.92 47.67 -13.02
CA SER A 210 10.06 48.34 -13.99
C SER A 210 9.66 49.76 -13.58
N GLU A 211 9.50 50.03 -12.28
CA GLU A 211 9.18 51.37 -11.78
C GLU A 211 10.41 52.28 -11.69
N LEU A 212 11.60 51.72 -11.38
CA LEU A 212 12.86 52.47 -11.44
C LEU A 212 13.44 52.61 -12.87
N ALA A 213 13.19 51.66 -13.77
CA ALA A 213 13.67 51.72 -15.16
C ALA A 213 12.67 52.31 -16.16
N GLY A 214 11.38 52.41 -15.80
CA GLY A 214 10.32 52.91 -16.68
C GLY A 214 10.40 54.41 -16.99
N GLY A 215 11.02 55.20 -16.10
CA GLY A 215 11.18 56.64 -16.29
C GLY A 215 12.46 57.06 -17.05
N LEU A 216 13.52 56.25 -17.01
CA LEU A 216 14.84 56.66 -17.52
C LEU A 216 15.29 55.91 -18.78
N ASN A 217 14.86 54.68 -19.00
CA ASN A 217 15.38 53.87 -20.12
C ASN A 217 14.65 54.09 -21.45
N ARG A 218 13.55 54.84 -21.50
CA ARG A 218 12.92 55.26 -22.76
C ARG A 218 13.61 56.46 -23.41
N SER A 219 14.42 57.21 -22.66
CA SER A 219 15.16 58.38 -23.17
C SER A 219 16.57 58.05 -23.68
N LEU A 220 17.07 56.83 -23.48
CA LEU A 220 18.48 56.48 -23.78
C LEU A 220 18.64 55.54 -24.98
N ARG A 221 17.57 55.24 -25.72
CA ARG A 221 17.65 54.49 -26.99
C ARG A 221 17.39 55.37 -28.20
N ALA A 222 18.18 56.44 -28.32
CA ALA A 222 18.70 56.98 -29.59
C ALA A 222 19.64 58.17 -29.31
N PRO A 223 20.96 58.05 -29.47
CA PRO A 223 21.82 59.21 -29.61
C PRO A 223 22.12 59.42 -31.09
N SER A 224 21.41 60.37 -31.73
CA SER A 224 22.14 61.22 -32.69
C SER A 224 22.60 62.43 -31.88
N SER A 225 23.92 62.66 -31.88
CA SER A 225 24.60 63.72 -31.12
C SER A 225 23.98 65.10 -31.34
N ARG A 226 23.39 65.34 -32.51
CA ARG A 226 22.70 66.59 -32.86
C ARG A 226 21.44 66.83 -32.03
N ALA A 227 20.62 65.81 -31.78
CA ALA A 227 19.36 65.98 -31.06
C ALA A 227 19.58 66.35 -29.60
N LEU A 228 20.57 65.72 -28.97
CA LEU A 228 20.99 66.03 -27.59
C LEU A 228 21.53 67.47 -27.49
N VAL A 229 22.39 67.88 -28.44
CA VAL A 229 22.96 69.24 -28.48
C VAL A 229 21.90 70.31 -28.75
N MET A 230 20.92 70.04 -29.61
CA MET A 230 19.82 71.00 -29.84
C MET A 230 18.93 71.15 -28.61
N GLN A 231 18.65 70.05 -27.92
CA GLN A 231 17.79 70.06 -26.74
C GLN A 231 18.49 70.75 -25.54
N THR A 232 19.80 70.61 -25.40
CA THR A 232 20.57 71.36 -24.38
C THR A 232 20.67 72.84 -24.71
N MET A 233 20.85 73.22 -25.98
CA MET A 233 20.84 74.62 -26.42
C MET A 233 19.48 75.29 -26.16
N GLU A 234 18.39 74.58 -26.43
CA GLU A 234 17.03 75.10 -26.24
C GLU A 234 16.67 75.30 -24.76
N GLN A 235 17.20 74.46 -23.86
CA GLN A 235 17.01 74.62 -22.42
C GLN A 235 17.83 75.78 -21.84
N LEU A 236 19.04 76.02 -22.35
CA LEU A 236 19.87 77.15 -21.90
C LEU A 236 19.30 78.50 -22.35
N LEU A 237 18.68 78.56 -23.54
CA LEU A 237 18.01 79.76 -24.02
C LEU A 237 16.70 80.10 -23.29
N LYS A 238 16.10 79.14 -22.57
CA LYS A 238 14.88 79.36 -21.76
C LYS A 238 15.17 79.80 -20.33
N LEU A 239 16.44 79.77 -19.90
CA LEU A 239 16.88 80.11 -18.54
C LEU A 239 17.68 81.42 -18.47
N GLY A 240 17.83 82.13 -19.59
CA GLY A 240 18.28 83.53 -19.65
C GLY A 240 17.16 84.44 -20.12
#